data_AF-A0A256YW75-F1
#
_entry.id   AF-A0A256YW75-F1
#
_cell.length_a   1.000
_cell.length_b   1.000
_cell.length_c   1.000
_cell.angle_alpha   90.00
_cell.angle_beta   90.00
_cell.angle_gamma   90.00
#
_symmetry.space_group_name_H-M   'P 1'
#
loop_
_entity.id
_entity.type
_entity.pdbx_description
1 polymer ?
#
loop_
_entity_poly.entity_id
_entity_poly.type
_entity_poly.pdbx_seq_one_letter_code
_entity_poly.pdbx_strand_id
1 'polypeptide(L)'
;MSIVNIASLTGQTGHSITSVAHCATKAGVIGLTRRLATELTFILGASSVALSIIETDMVKNILDTLKKRKRAAEMHPLKDIGRPEDVAEAVFFLALPKSRFIHVRY
;
A
#
# COMPACT_ATOMS: atom_id res chain seq x y z
N MET A 1 -2.85 1.87 20.34
CA MET A 1 -2.93 2.94 19.31
C MET A 1 -1.95 2.58 18.20
N SER A 2 -2.30 2.79 16.93
CA SER A 2 -1.50 2.32 15.78
C SER A 2 -1.48 3.41 14.70
N ILE A 3 -0.32 3.67 14.12
CA ILE A 3 -0.17 4.51 12.92
C ILE A 3 -0.16 3.60 11.70
N VAL A 4 -1.01 3.88 10.72
CA VAL A 4 -1.07 3.14 9.45
C VAL A 4 -0.79 4.08 8.28
N ASN A 5 0.34 3.87 7.62
CA ASN A 5 0.76 4.65 6.45
C ASN A 5 0.36 3.96 5.14
N ILE A 6 -0.06 4.72 4.14
CA ILE A 6 -0.37 4.18 2.81
C ILE A 6 0.86 4.26 1.90
N ALA A 7 1.48 3.11 1.67
CA ALA A 7 2.62 2.93 0.78
C ALA A 7 2.16 2.40 -0.61
N SER A 8 3.13 2.05 -1.45
CA SER A 8 2.90 1.45 -2.76
C SER A 8 3.88 0.31 -2.97
N LEU A 9 3.45 -0.76 -3.65
CA LEU A 9 4.32 -1.84 -4.11
C LEU A 9 5.50 -1.29 -4.93
N THR A 10 5.27 -0.22 -5.69
CA THR A 10 6.31 0.42 -6.51
C THR A 10 7.43 1.06 -5.69
N GLY A 11 7.20 1.33 -4.40
CA GLY A 11 8.24 1.75 -3.46
C GLY A 11 9.20 0.63 -3.05
N GLN A 12 8.89 -0.63 -3.36
CA GLN A 12 9.75 -1.79 -3.08
C GLN A 12 10.42 -2.34 -4.33
N THR A 13 9.63 -2.56 -5.39
CA THR A 13 10.09 -3.24 -6.61
C THR A 13 10.40 -2.28 -7.75
N GLY A 14 9.95 -1.01 -7.65
CA GLY A 14 9.83 -0.14 -8.81
C GLY A 14 8.74 -0.64 -9.79
N HIS A 15 8.28 0.24 -10.67
CA HIS A 15 7.39 -0.12 -11.78
C HIS A 15 7.40 0.99 -12.85
N SER A 16 7.47 0.61 -14.13
CA SER A 16 7.43 1.53 -15.28
C SER A 16 6.12 2.31 -15.42
N ILE A 17 5.05 1.90 -14.73
CA ILE A 17 3.73 2.55 -14.78
C ILE A 17 3.70 3.83 -13.91
N THR A 18 4.58 3.94 -12.92
CA THR A 18 4.63 5.09 -11.99
C THR A 18 5.90 5.91 -12.18
N SER A 19 5.85 7.20 -11.86
CA SER A 19 7.02 8.07 -11.97
C SER A 19 8.14 7.69 -11.00
N VAL A 20 9.38 8.02 -11.34
CA VAL A 20 10.55 7.82 -10.46
C VAL A 20 10.35 8.51 -9.11
N ALA A 21 9.80 9.73 -9.12
CA ALA A 21 9.48 10.47 -7.89
C ALA A 21 8.43 9.75 -7.02
N HIS A 22 7.42 9.12 -7.63
CA HIS A 22 6.43 8.34 -6.89
C HIS A 22 7.07 7.10 -6.24
N CYS A 23 7.91 6.37 -6.96
CA CYS A 23 8.64 5.23 -6.40
C CYS A 23 9.53 5.67 -5.22
N ALA A 24 10.30 6.75 -5.38
CA ALA A 24 11.19 7.26 -4.34
C ALA A 24 10.43 7.69 -3.09
N THR A 25 9.34 8.45 -3.25
CA THR A 25 8.53 8.91 -2.10
C THR A 25 7.87 7.74 -1.37
N LYS A 26 7.34 6.74 -2.09
CA LYS A 26 6.71 5.57 -1.47
C LYS A 26 7.73 4.63 -0.80
N ALA A 27 8.95 4.53 -1.32
CA ALA A 27 10.07 3.89 -0.61
C ALA A 27 10.39 4.64 0.69
N GLY A 28 10.40 5.97 0.66
CA GLY A 28 10.57 6.83 1.84
C GLY A 28 9.50 6.60 2.91
N VAL A 29 8.23 6.46 2.52
CA VAL A 29 7.13 6.14 3.46
C VAL A 29 7.34 4.79 4.14
N ILE A 30 7.83 3.78 3.41
CA ILE A 30 8.17 2.47 3.99
C ILE A 30 9.30 2.60 5.00
N GLY A 31 10.37 3.32 4.65
CA GLY A 31 11.50 3.59 5.55
C GLY A 31 11.08 4.35 6.82
N LEU A 32 10.28 5.41 6.66
CA LEU A 32 9.70 6.18 7.76
C LEU A 32 8.89 5.29 8.71
N THR A 33 8.03 4.45 8.16
CA THR A 33 7.19 3.54 8.96
C THR A 33 8.05 2.59 9.80
N ARG A 34 9.11 2.03 9.23
CA ARG A 34 10.06 1.16 9.94
C ARG A 34 10.76 1.90 11.08
N ARG A 35 11.16 3.15 10.84
CA ARG A 35 11.81 3.97 11.87
C ARG A 35 10.84 4.31 13.00
N LEU A 36 9.62 4.75 12.68
CA LEU A 36 8.57 5.03 13.66
C LEU A 36 8.22 3.80 14.50
N ALA A 37 8.16 2.62 13.88
CA ALA A 37 7.83 1.39 14.58
C ALA A 37 8.86 1.03 15.66
N THR A 38 10.14 1.35 15.44
CA THR A 38 11.20 1.11 16.43
C THR A 38 11.30 2.23 17.46
N GLU A 39 11.13 3.48 17.03
CA GLU A 39 11.22 4.67 17.89
C GLU A 39 10.07 4.77 18.89
N LEU A 40 8.86 4.43 18.48
CA LEU A 40 7.65 4.61 19.28
C LEU A 40 7.15 3.33 19.94
N THR A 41 7.94 2.24 19.93
CA THR A 41 7.55 0.88 20.37
C THR A 41 6.80 0.85 21.72
N PHE A 42 7.20 1.69 22.67
CA PHE A 42 6.63 1.73 24.02
C PHE A 42 5.32 2.53 24.14
N ILE A 43 4.94 3.27 23.08
CA ILE A 43 3.80 4.19 23.07
C ILE A 43 2.75 3.71 22.05
N LEU A 44 3.19 3.35 20.84
CA LEU A 44 2.31 2.94 19.74
C LEU A 44 3.06 2.12 18.67
N GLY A 45 2.31 1.29 17.95
CA GLY A 45 2.82 0.58 16.77
C GLY A 45 2.74 1.45 15.52
N ALA A 46 3.63 1.20 14.56
CA ALA A 46 3.52 1.77 13.21
C ALA A 46 3.55 0.66 12.16
N SER A 47 2.71 0.77 11.15
CA SER A 47 2.61 -0.17 10.03
C SER A 47 2.28 0.57 8.74
N SER A 48 2.53 -0.08 7.61
CA SER A 48 2.22 0.47 6.31
C SER A 48 1.53 -0.57 5.45
N VAL A 49 0.56 -0.12 4.65
CA VAL A 49 -0.09 -0.96 3.65
C VAL A 49 0.50 -0.59 2.28
N ALA A 50 1.24 -1.51 1.66
CA ALA A 50 1.78 -1.33 0.33
C ALA A 50 0.75 -1.79 -0.71
N LEU A 51 0.16 -0.83 -1.41
CA LEU A 51 -0.90 -1.09 -2.37
C LEU A 51 -0.35 -1.36 -3.76
N SER A 52 -1.05 -2.22 -4.50
CA SER A 52 -0.92 -2.28 -5.95
C SER A 52 -1.99 -1.39 -6.60
N ILE A 53 -2.44 -1.70 -7.81
CA ILE A 53 -3.46 -0.91 -8.51
C ILE A 53 -4.80 -1.07 -7.78
N ILE A 54 -5.30 0.02 -7.22
CA ILE A 54 -6.61 0.14 -6.60
C ILE A 54 -7.48 1.06 -7.46
N GLU A 55 -8.71 0.65 -7.75
CA GLU A 55 -9.68 1.41 -8.54
C GLU A 55 -10.05 2.73 -7.83
N THR A 56 -9.30 3.77 -8.16
CA THR A 56 -9.41 5.13 -7.60
C THR A 56 -9.27 6.16 -8.72
N ASP A 57 -9.64 7.40 -8.44
CA ASP A 57 -9.51 8.50 -9.41
C ASP A 57 -8.08 8.69 -9.92
N MET A 58 -7.08 8.40 -9.10
CA MET A 58 -5.65 8.53 -9.45
C MET A 58 -5.24 7.64 -10.63
N VAL A 59 -5.86 6.46 -10.77
CA VAL A 59 -5.49 5.47 -11.80
C VAL A 59 -6.50 5.41 -12.95
N LYS A 60 -7.45 6.36 -13.03
CA LYS A 60 -8.47 6.41 -14.10
C LYS A 60 -7.85 6.30 -15.49
N ASN A 61 -6.77 7.04 -15.78
CA ASN A 61 -6.10 7.00 -17.09
C ASN A 61 -5.39 5.66 -17.38
N ILE A 62 -5.07 4.91 -16.34
CA ILE A 62 -4.47 3.57 -16.43
C ILE A 62 -5.57 2.52 -16.69
N LEU A 63 -6.82 2.79 -16.29
CA LEU A 63 -7.95 1.84 -16.36
C LEU A 63 -9.06 2.25 -17.34
N ASP A 64 -8.88 3.34 -18.09
CA ASP A 64 -9.88 4.00 -18.93
C ASP A 64 -10.50 3.16 -20.06
N THR A 65 -9.88 2.02 -20.40
CA THR A 65 -10.32 1.13 -21.47
C THR A 65 -10.33 -0.31 -20.98
N LEU A 66 -11.26 -1.12 -21.50
CA LEU A 66 -11.36 -2.54 -21.16
C LEU A 66 -10.03 -3.29 -21.38
N LYS A 67 -9.27 -2.93 -22.42
CA LYS A 67 -7.97 -3.54 -22.72
C LYS A 67 -6.93 -3.20 -21.64
N LYS A 68 -6.83 -1.93 -21.23
CA LYS A 68 -5.89 -1.54 -20.16
C LYS A 68 -6.30 -2.13 -18.82
N ARG A 69 -7.60 -2.16 -18.50
CA ARG A 69 -8.13 -2.79 -17.29
C ARG A 69 -7.76 -4.27 -17.22
N LYS A 70 -7.98 -5.03 -18.31
CA LYS A 70 -7.57 -6.44 -18.39
C LYS A 70 -6.06 -6.62 -18.19
N ARG A 71 -5.24 -5.82 -18.88
CA ARG A 71 -3.78 -5.88 -18.73
C ARG A 71 -3.33 -5.57 -17.29
N ALA A 72 -3.96 -4.59 -16.65
CA ALA A 72 -3.67 -4.26 -15.25
C ALA A 72 -4.06 -5.39 -14.30
N ALA A 73 -5.22 -6.01 -14.52
CA ALA A 73 -5.67 -7.16 -13.75
C ALA A 73 -4.73 -8.37 -13.92
N GLU A 74 -4.25 -8.64 -15.13
CA GLU A 74 -3.29 -9.73 -15.45
C GLU A 74 -1.95 -9.61 -14.73
N MET A 75 -1.55 -8.41 -14.28
CA MET A 75 -0.36 -8.23 -13.45
C MET A 75 -0.52 -8.76 -12.02
N HIS A 76 -1.76 -8.98 -11.59
CA HIS A 76 -2.07 -9.49 -10.26
C HIS A 76 -2.33 -11.00 -10.33
N PRO A 77 -1.82 -11.80 -9.38
CA PRO A 77 -2.11 -13.24 -9.32
C PRO A 77 -3.61 -13.56 -9.26
N LEU A 78 -4.40 -12.68 -8.61
CA LEU A 78 -5.86 -12.80 -8.51
C LEU A 78 -6.59 -12.45 -9.81
N LYS A 79 -5.89 -11.92 -10.83
CA LYS A 79 -6.47 -11.45 -12.09
C LYS A 79 -7.61 -10.44 -11.90
N ASP A 80 -7.52 -9.65 -10.84
CA ASP A 80 -8.49 -8.62 -10.49
C ASP A 80 -7.78 -7.34 -10.04
N ILE A 81 -8.53 -6.25 -9.97
CA ILE A 81 -8.09 -4.93 -9.51
C ILE A 81 -8.67 -4.72 -8.11
N GLY A 82 -7.82 -4.28 -7.17
CA GLY A 82 -8.26 -4.02 -5.82
C GLY A 82 -9.22 -2.83 -5.75
N ARG A 83 -10.06 -2.82 -4.73
CA ARG A 83 -11.05 -1.77 -4.46
C ARG A 83 -10.68 -0.99 -3.20
N PRO A 84 -11.15 0.25 -3.04
CA PRO A 84 -10.92 1.03 -1.82
C PRO A 84 -11.34 0.28 -0.55
N GLU A 85 -12.40 -0.53 -0.63
CA GLU A 85 -12.91 -1.32 0.50
C GLU A 85 -11.90 -2.38 0.95
N ASP A 86 -11.17 -3.01 0.02
CA ASP A 86 -10.12 -3.99 0.35
C ASP A 86 -9.00 -3.35 1.19
N VAL A 87 -8.69 -2.07 0.90
CA VAL A 87 -7.71 -1.28 1.64
C VAL A 87 -8.27 -0.89 3.01
N ALA A 88 -9.53 -0.48 3.07
CA ALA A 88 -10.18 -0.07 4.30
C ALA A 88 -10.21 -1.20 5.33
N GLU A 89 -10.54 -2.43 4.91
CA GLU A 89 -10.52 -3.61 5.77
C GLU A 89 -9.11 -3.91 6.32
N ALA A 90 -8.08 -3.80 5.47
CA ALA A 90 -6.70 -3.99 5.91
C ALA A 90 -6.27 -2.94 6.95
N VAL A 91 -6.60 -1.66 6.72
CA VAL A 91 -6.31 -0.56 7.66
C VAL A 91 -7.08 -0.75 8.95
N PHE A 92 -8.37 -1.11 8.88
CA PHE A 92 -9.21 -1.38 10.03
C PHE A 92 -8.61 -2.48 10.90
N PHE A 93 -8.22 -3.61 10.29
CA PHE A 93 -7.56 -4.70 11.00
C PHE A 93 -6.28 -4.24 11.71
N LEU A 94 -5.43 -3.47 11.03
CA LEU A 94 -4.18 -2.95 11.61
C LEU A 94 -4.40 -1.94 12.74
N ALA A 95 -5.56 -1.30 12.79
CA ALA A 95 -5.94 -0.39 13.87
C ALA A 95 -6.47 -1.12 15.13
N LEU A 96 -6.90 -2.38 15.01
CA LEU A 96 -7.46 -3.13 16.14
C LEU A 96 -6.39 -3.56 17.15
N PRO A 97 -6.71 -3.67 18.45
CA PRO A 97 -5.77 -4.23 19.45
C PRO A 97 -5.28 -5.65 19.13
N LYS A 98 -6.06 -6.41 18.34
CA LYS A 98 -5.70 -7.77 17.90
C LYS A 98 -4.46 -7.78 16.98
N SER A 99 -4.11 -6.67 16.35
CA SER A 99 -2.91 -6.55 15.49
C SER A 99 -1.62 -6.24 16.27
N ARG A 100 -1.61 -6.32 17.61
CA ARG A 100 -0.46 -5.93 18.48
C ARG A 100 0.90 -6.57 18.18
N PHE A 101 0.94 -7.61 17.37
CA PHE A 101 2.17 -8.29 16.96
C PHE A 101 2.37 -8.31 15.43
N ILE A 102 1.59 -7.49 14.73
CA ILE A 102 1.63 -7.30 13.29
C ILE A 102 2.10 -5.87 13.08
N HIS A 103 3.38 -5.66 13.40
CA HIS A 103 4.06 -4.39 13.20
C HIS A 103 5.18 -4.64 12.20
N VAL A 104 5.07 -3.98 11.04
CA VAL A 104 6.05 -4.04 9.95
C VAL A 104 6.19 -5.44 9.33
N ARG A 105 5.53 -5.66 8.19
CA ARG A 105 6.00 -6.59 7.15
C ARG A 105 5.96 -5.90 5.79
N TYR A 106 7.02 -6.14 5.04
CA TYR A 106 7.23 -5.70 3.66
C TYR A 106 6.17 -6.30 2.75
#